data_AF-A0A143XK79-F1
#
_entry.id   AF-A0A143XK79-F1
#
_cell.length_a   1.000
_cell.length_b   1.000
_cell.length_c   1.000
_cell.angle_alpha   90.00
_cell.angle_beta   90.00
_cell.angle_gamma   90.00
#
_symmetry.space_group_name_H-M   'P 1'
#
loop_
_entity.id
_entity.type
_entity.pdbx_description
1 polymer ?
#
loop_
_entity_poly.entity_id
_entity_poly.type
_entity_poly.pdbx_seq_one_letter_code
_entity_poly.pdbx_strand_id
1 'polypeptide(L)' 'MKTKMTKNGVSVCPTGEERHEYFALSIALRGKKRLCQYDYRDTDGELFSCVAPTLEECRTKRDIWLNNRNNK' A
#
# COMPACT_ATOMS: atom_id res chain seq x y z
N MET A 1 3.96 1.26 -16.07
CA MET A 1 2.95 0.34 -15.49
C MET A 1 1.82 1.20 -14.98
N LYS A 2 0.59 1.04 -15.50
CA LYS A 2 -0.57 1.78 -15.00
C LYS A 2 -1.19 0.94 -13.89
N THR A 3 -0.82 1.20 -12.64
CA THR A 3 -1.44 0.56 -11.49
C THR A 3 -2.88 1.07 -11.35
N LYS A 4 -3.87 0.19 -11.22
CA LYS A 4 -5.30 0.61 -11.13
C LYS A 4 -5.56 1.53 -9.93
N MET A 5 -4.65 1.52 -8.96
CA MET A 5 -4.72 2.31 -7.73
C MET A 5 -4.25 3.76 -7.88
N THR A 6 -3.54 4.11 -8.95
CA THR A 6 -3.01 5.47 -9.13
C THR A 6 -3.58 6.12 -10.40
N LYS A 7 -4.07 7.36 -10.27
CA LYS A 7 -4.44 8.22 -11.39
C LYS A 7 -3.44 9.37 -11.42
N ASN A 8 -2.70 9.48 -12.53
CA ASN A 8 -1.64 10.49 -12.69
C ASN A 8 -0.56 10.45 -11.59
N GLY A 9 -0.22 9.26 -11.07
CA GLY A 9 0.75 9.10 -9.98
C GLY A 9 0.22 9.42 -8.58
N VAL A 10 -1.05 9.83 -8.47
CA VAL A 10 -1.73 10.07 -7.19
C VAL A 10 -2.61 8.89 -6.85
N SER A 11 -2.54 8.40 -5.62
CA SER A 11 -3.42 7.34 -5.13
C SER A 11 -4.88 7.80 -5.16
N VAL A 12 -5.74 6.98 -5.75
CA VAL A 12 -7.20 7.20 -5.78
C VAL A 12 -7.91 6.45 -4.64
N CYS A 13 -7.19 6.11 -3.57
CA CYS A 13 -7.77 5.43 -2.42
C CYS A 13 -8.80 6.34 -1.71
N PRO A 14 -10.09 5.92 -1.62
CA PRO A 14 -11.11 6.68 -0.92
C PRO A 14 -10.88 6.63 0.60
N THR A 15 -11.38 7.67 1.28
CA THR A 15 -11.25 7.85 2.74
C THR A 15 -11.90 6.69 3.50
N GLY A 16 -11.19 6.11 4.45
CA GLY A 16 -11.64 4.98 5.27
C GLY A 16 -11.49 3.61 4.62
N GLU A 17 -11.03 3.52 3.37
CA GLU A 17 -10.85 2.26 2.66
C GLU A 17 -9.37 1.93 2.40
N GLU A 18 -9.10 0.64 2.25
CA GLU A 18 -7.83 0.13 1.75
C GLU A 18 -7.95 -0.28 0.28
N ARG A 19 -6.88 -0.04 -0.49
CA ARG A 19 -6.71 -0.58 -1.83
C ARG A 19 -5.36 -1.24 -1.93
N HIS A 20 -5.32 -2.37 -2.63
CA HIS A 20 -4.07 -3.07 -2.89
C HIS A 20 -4.02 -3.66 -4.29
N GLU A 21 -2.81 -3.73 -4.86
CA GLU A 21 -2.57 -4.33 -6.17
C GLU A 21 -1.26 -5.11 -6.16
N TYR A 22 -1.30 -6.35 -6.63
CA TYR A 22 -0.11 -7.16 -6.79
C TYR A 22 0.56 -6.89 -8.13
N PHE A 23 1.87 -6.70 -8.10
CA PHE A 23 2.69 -6.54 -9.30
C PHE A 23 3.93 -7.42 -9.22
N ALA A 24 4.45 -7.82 -10.37
CA ALA A 24 5.69 -8.57 -10.47
C ALA A 24 6.84 -7.62 -10.82
N LEU A 25 7.91 -7.63 -10.03
CA LEU A 25 9.16 -6.98 -10.43
C LEU A 25 9.88 -7.88 -11.44
N SER A 26 9.86 -7.49 -12.70
CA SER A 26 10.55 -8.17 -13.79
C SER A 26 12.08 -7.98 -13.77
N ILE A 27 12.60 -7.02 -12.99
CA ILE A 27 14.04 -6.69 -12.89
C ILE A 27 14.76 -7.57 -11.85
N ALA A 28 14.05 -8.37 -11.05
CA ALA A 28 14.68 -9.22 -10.05
C ALA A 28 15.48 -10.35 -10.72
N LEU A 29 16.82 -10.22 -10.76
CA LEU A 29 17.80 -11.17 -11.31
C LEU A 29 17.65 -12.64 -10.82
N ARG A 30 16.84 -12.90 -9.79
CA ARG A 30 16.66 -14.24 -9.18
C ARG A 30 15.21 -14.70 -9.08
N GLY A 31 14.36 -14.26 -10.01
CA GLY A 31 12.98 -14.74 -10.15
C GLY A 31 11.95 -13.64 -9.94
N LYS A 32 10.78 -13.79 -10.59
CA LYS A 32 9.67 -12.86 -10.52
C LYS A 32 9.18 -12.74 -9.07
N LYS A 33 9.64 -11.74 -8.33
CA LYS A 33 9.09 -11.43 -7.00
C LYS A 33 7.77 -10.70 -7.18
N ARG A 34 6.69 -11.30 -6.67
CA ARG A 34 5.38 -10.67 -6.56
C ARG A 34 5.40 -9.79 -5.31
N LEU A 35 5.11 -8.51 -5.47
CA LEU A 35 4.92 -7.56 -4.38
C LEU A 35 3.50 -7.02 -4.41
N CYS A 36 3.03 -6.58 -3.26
CA CYS A 36 1.77 -5.91 -3.04
C CYS A 36 2.05 -4.43 -2.83
N GLN A 37 1.56 -3.57 -3.72
CA GLN A 37 1.40 -2.15 -3.42
C GLN A 37 0.11 -2.00 -2.62
N TYR A 38 0.17 -1.22 -1.54
CA TYR A 38 -0.93 -1.03 -0.60
C TYR A 38 -1.08 0.44 -0.26
N ASP A 39 -2.30 0.95 -0.41
CA ASP A 39 -2.70 2.29 -0.04
C ASP A 39 -3.87 2.21 0.94
N TYR A 40 -3.81 2.96 2.03
CA TYR A 40 -4.88 3.11 3.00
C TYR A 40 -5.07 4.58 3.30
N ARG A 41 -6.28 5.10 3.14
CA ARG A 41 -6.59 6.47 3.52
C ARG A 41 -7.36 6.46 4.82
N ASP A 42 -6.79 7.08 5.84
CA ASP A 42 -7.43 7.23 7.13
C ASP A 42 -8.62 8.20 7.06
N THR A 43 -9.49 8.20 8.07
CA THR A 43 -10.65 9.11 8.15
C THR A 43 -10.26 10.59 8.18
N ASP A 44 -9.07 10.90 8.67
CA ASP A 44 -8.48 12.25 8.66
C ASP A 44 -8.02 12.70 7.24
N GLY A 45 -8.03 11.78 6.28
CA GLY A 45 -7.57 12.03 4.91
C GLY A 45 -6.08 11.78 4.69
N GLU A 46 -5.33 11.49 5.74
CA GLU A 46 -3.92 11.09 5.66
C GLU A 46 -3.79 9.74 4.92
N LEU A 47 -2.87 9.68 3.96
CA LEU A 47 -2.64 8.50 3.13
C LEU A 47 -1.42 7.74 3.65
N PHE A 48 -1.63 6.49 4.05
CA PHE A 48 -0.58 5.52 4.28
C PHE A 48 -0.37 4.68 3.02
N SER A 49 0.85 4.68 2.47
CA SER A 49 1.22 3.86 1.32
C SER A 49 2.45 3.00 1.62
N CYS A 50 2.42 1.72 1.31
CA CYS A 50 3.58 0.84 1.44
C CYS A 50 3.64 -0.25 0.36
N VAL A 51 4.80 -0.89 0.25
CA VAL A 51 5.01 -2.07 -0.59
C VAL A 51 5.56 -3.20 0.27
N ALA A 52 4.99 -4.39 0.17
CA ALA A 52 5.47 -5.59 0.85
C ALA A 52 5.23 -6.85 0.01
N PRO A 53 5.89 -7.99 0.32
CA PRO A 53 5.64 -9.25 -0.37
C PRO A 53 4.19 -9.75 -0.26
N THR A 54 3.53 -9.48 0.87
CA THR A 54 2.18 -9.94 1.18
C THR A 54 1.25 -8.81 1.63
N LEU A 55 -0.06 -9.00 1.46
CA LEU A 55 -1.07 -8.07 2.00
C LEU A 55 -1.06 -8.03 3.54
N GLU A 56 -0.79 -9.15 4.19
CA GLU A 56 -0.72 -9.23 5.65
C GLU A 56 0.40 -8.35 6.20
N GLU A 57 1.60 -8.39 5.60
CA GLU A 57 2.69 -7.49 5.98
C GLU A 57 2.33 -6.01 5.77
N CYS A 58 1.57 -5.68 4.70
CA CYS A 58 1.08 -4.33 4.50
C CYS A 58 0.11 -3.91 5.63
N ARG A 59 -0.82 -4.80 6.03
CA ARG A 59 -1.76 -4.54 7.13
C ARG A 59 -1.05 -4.38 8.47
N THR A 60 -0.07 -5.23 8.79
CA THR A 60 0.76 -5.08 10.00
C THR A 60 1.44 -3.72 10.03
N LYS A 61 2.00 -3.25 8.91
CA LYS A 61 2.62 -1.91 8.84
C LYS A 61 1.60 -0.80 9.01
N ARG A 62 0.38 -0.94 8.46
CA ARG A 62 -0.73 0.00 8.69
C ARG A 62 -1.10 0.05 10.16
N ASP A 63 -1.25 -1.09 10.82
CA ASP A 63 -1.64 -1.13 12.24
C ASP A 63 -0.56 -0.52 13.15
N ILE A 64 0.72 -0.75 12.85
CA ILE A 64 1.83 -0.05 13.52
C ILE A 64 1.74 1.47 13.31
N TRP A 65 1.46 1.90 12.08
CA TRP A 65 1.31 3.31 11.76
C TRP A 65 0.12 3.96 12.49
N LEU A 66 -1.04 3.28 12.52
CA LEU A 66 -2.22 3.70 13.30
C LEU A 66 -1.93 3.76 14.79
N ASN A 67 -1.26 2.75 15.34
CA ASN A 67 -0.89 2.73 16.76
C ASN A 67 0.05 3.89 17.10
N ASN A 68 1.03 4.19 16.25
CA ASN A 68 1.93 5.32 16.46
C ASN A 68 1.22 6.68 16.38
N ARG A 69 0.13 6.79 15.60
CA ARG A 69 -0.72 7.99 15.54
C ARG A 69 -1.56 8.16 16.81
N ASN A 70 -2.13 7.08 17.34
CA ASN A 70 -2.94 7.13 18.56
C ASN A 70 -2.11 7.40 19.83
N ASN A 71 -0.80 7.15 19.80
CA ASN A 71 0.11 7.39 20.91
C ASN A 71 0.77 8.78 20.86
N LYS A 72 0.28 9.71 20.03
CA LYS A 72 0.85 11.03 19.80
C LYS A 72 -0.10 12.13 20.25
#